data_AF-A0A3D1E591-F1
#
_entry.id   AF-A0A3D1E591-F1
#
_cell.length_a   1.000
_cell.length_b   1.000
_cell.length_c   1.000
_cell.angle_alpha   90.00
_cell.angle_beta   90.00
_cell.angle_gamma   90.00
#
_symmetry.space_group_name_H-M   'P 1'
#
loop_
_entity.id
_entity.type
_entity.pdbx_description
1 polymer ?
#
loop_
_entity_poly.entity_id
_entity_poly.type
_entity_poly.pdbx_seq_one_letter_code
_entity_poly.pdbx_strand_id
1 'polypeptide(L)'
;DSEKALREKIKAEAEEQFNQQADQKLYQDVTDALLDATSFNLPAAFLTKWLMTSGEKPMTEQEAAEAYAQSEKALRFQLIEGKIIEKNNLQVKFEELKDFAKKYIAQQMAQYGQLNPKEEELESIAARILGNQDEVKRLSDQLMSEKLVALFKEACHLKAKEVTYDKFIAEAYSA
;
A
#
# COMPACT_ATOMS: atom_id res chain seq x y z
N ASP A 1 28.17 1.80 -24.99
CA ASP A 1 27.92 1.92 -23.54
C ASP A 1 29.16 2.41 -22.82
N SER A 2 29.05 3.47 -22.03
CA SER A 2 30.16 4.03 -21.24
C SER A 2 29.96 3.74 -19.75
N GLU A 3 31.06 3.61 -18.99
CA GLU A 3 31.02 3.45 -17.53
C GLU A 3 30.14 4.53 -16.86
N LYS A 4 30.20 5.76 -17.37
CA LYS A 4 29.37 6.88 -16.89
C LYS A 4 27.88 6.59 -17.05
N ALA A 5 27.45 6.14 -18.22
CA ALA A 5 26.04 5.82 -18.47
C ALA A 5 25.55 4.66 -17.57
N LEU A 6 26.41 3.67 -17.32
CA LEU A 6 26.07 2.57 -16.41
C LEU A 6 25.93 3.05 -14.95
N ARG A 7 26.86 3.89 -14.48
CA ARG A 7 26.79 4.47 -13.12
C ARG A 7 25.55 5.35 -12.93
N GLU A 8 25.21 6.16 -13.93
CA GLU A 8 24.00 6.99 -13.90
C GLU A 8 22.73 6.13 -13.83
N LYS A 9 22.67 5.03 -14.60
CA LYS A 9 21.54 4.10 -14.56
C LYS A 9 21.39 3.42 -13.20
N ILE A 10 22.47 2.87 -12.64
CA ILE A 10 22.46 2.24 -11.31
C ILE A 10 22.01 3.24 -10.24
N LYS A 11 22.49 4.48 -10.32
CA LYS A 11 22.09 5.54 -9.38
C LYS A 11 20.59 5.82 -9.46
N ALA A 12 20.05 5.98 -10.67
CA ALA A 12 18.63 6.25 -10.87
C ALA A 12 17.74 5.11 -10.35
N GLU A 13 18.11 3.86 -10.63
CA GLU A 13 17.41 2.67 -10.12
C GLU A 13 17.44 2.60 -8.59
N ALA A 14 18.60 2.90 -7.98
CA ALA A 14 18.73 2.93 -6.53
C ALA A 14 17.89 4.06 -5.91
N GLU A 15 17.89 5.26 -6.49
CA GLU A 15 17.07 6.39 -6.03
C GLU A 15 15.57 6.05 -6.08
N GLU A 16 15.10 5.41 -7.15
CA GLU A 16 13.71 4.96 -7.27
C GLU A 16 13.35 3.95 -6.17
N GLN A 17 14.21 2.95 -5.93
CA GLN A 17 13.99 1.97 -4.86
C GLN A 17 13.95 2.61 -3.47
N PHE A 18 14.86 3.54 -3.17
CA PHE A 18 14.87 4.22 -1.87
C PHE A 18 13.65 5.13 -1.69
N ASN A 19 13.18 5.79 -2.74
CA ASN A 19 11.95 6.58 -2.68
C ASN A 19 10.74 5.69 -2.34
N GLN A 20 10.62 4.52 -2.97
CA GLN A 20 9.53 3.58 -2.67
C GLN A 20 9.61 3.08 -1.21
N GLN A 21 10.80 2.76 -0.72
CA GLN A 21 11.00 2.31 0.67
C GLN A 21 10.72 3.43 1.68
N ALA A 22 11.12 4.67 1.38
CA ALA A 22 10.82 5.83 2.21
C ALA A 22 9.31 6.10 2.27
N ASP A 23 8.59 5.91 1.16
CA ASP A 23 7.14 6.07 1.10
C ASP A 23 6.41 5.00 1.91
N GLN A 24 6.85 3.74 1.85
CA GLN A 24 6.34 2.67 2.70
C GLN A 24 6.58 2.98 4.19
N LYS A 25 7.78 3.45 4.54
CA LYS A 25 8.11 3.82 5.92
C LYS A 25 7.24 4.99 6.40
N LEU A 26 7.06 6.02 5.58
CA LEU A 26 6.19 7.15 5.89
C LEU A 26 4.75 6.69 6.13
N TYR A 27 4.22 5.80 5.28
CA TYR A 27 2.89 5.24 5.44
C TYR A 27 2.74 4.53 6.79
N GLN A 28 3.72 3.71 7.16
CA GLN A 28 3.74 3.00 8.44
C GLN A 28 3.84 3.97 9.63
N ASP A 29 4.73 4.95 9.58
CA ASP A 29 4.92 5.92 10.67
C ASP A 29 3.66 6.77 10.90
N VAL A 30 2.99 7.18 9.82
CA VAL A 30 1.71 7.89 9.92
C VAL A 30 0.61 6.97 10.46
N THR A 31 0.59 5.71 10.04
CA THR A 31 -0.35 4.70 10.54
C THR A 31 -0.24 4.53 12.06
N ASP A 32 0.97 4.31 12.57
CA ASP A 32 1.21 4.16 14.00
C ASP A 32 0.88 5.46 14.75
N ALA A 33 1.29 6.62 14.23
CA ALA A 33 0.97 7.91 14.84
C ALA A 33 -0.56 8.18 14.92
N LEU A 34 -1.31 7.78 13.89
CA LEU A 34 -2.78 7.92 13.87
C LEU A 34 -3.45 6.98 14.88
N LEU A 35 -2.96 5.75 14.99
CA LEU A 35 -3.45 4.77 15.96
C LEU A 35 -3.19 5.23 17.40
N ASP A 36 -2.01 5.78 17.67
CA ASP A 36 -1.65 6.29 19.00
C ASP A 36 -2.45 7.55 19.36
N ALA A 37 -2.70 8.43 18.39
CA ALA A 37 -3.43 9.68 18.60
C ALA A 37 -4.96 9.51 18.63
N THR A 38 -5.49 8.41 18.10
CA THR A 38 -6.95 8.24 17.89
C THR A 38 -7.48 7.03 18.65
N SER A 39 -8.13 7.29 19.79
CA SER A 39 -8.82 6.26 20.56
C SER A 39 -10.33 6.33 20.39
N PHE A 40 -10.94 5.16 20.17
CA PHE A 40 -12.39 4.97 20.11
C PHE A 40 -12.75 3.54 20.53
N ASN A 41 -14.00 3.31 20.94
CA ASN A 41 -14.43 1.99 21.38
C ASN A 41 -14.94 1.16 20.21
N LEU A 42 -14.38 -0.03 20.04
CA LEU A 42 -14.92 -1.04 19.15
C LEU A 42 -15.97 -1.89 19.90
N PRO A 43 -17.06 -2.30 19.24
CA PRO A 43 -18.06 -3.16 19.86
C PRO A 43 -17.56 -4.61 19.93
N ALA A 44 -16.59 -4.89 20.80
CA ALA A 44 -15.88 -6.17 20.88
C ALA A 44 -16.82 -7.38 20.95
N ALA A 45 -17.84 -7.35 21.82
CA ALA A 45 -18.80 -8.45 21.95
C ALA A 45 -19.59 -8.74 20.66
N PHE A 46 -19.91 -7.70 19.88
CA PHE A 46 -20.55 -7.87 18.58
C PHE A 46 -19.57 -8.44 17.56
N LEU A 47 -18.36 -7.89 17.49
CA LEU A 47 -17.33 -8.30 16.53
C LEU A 47 -16.88 -9.75 16.77
N THR A 48 -16.68 -10.15 18.02
CA THR A 48 -16.40 -11.55 18.38
C THR A 48 -17.53 -12.48 17.93
N LYS A 49 -18.80 -12.14 18.23
CA LYS A 49 -19.94 -12.94 17.76
C LYS A 49 -20.07 -12.98 16.25
N TRP A 50 -19.77 -11.88 15.58
CA TRP A 50 -19.78 -11.80 14.12
C TRP A 50 -18.72 -12.73 13.53
N LEU A 51 -17.49 -12.69 14.05
CA LEU A 51 -16.38 -13.57 13.63
C LEU A 51 -16.70 -15.06 13.78
N MET A 52 -17.46 -15.44 14.81
CA MET A 52 -17.92 -16.83 14.97
C MET A 52 -18.75 -17.34 13.79
N THR A 53 -19.39 -16.46 13.01
CA THR A 53 -20.31 -16.82 11.92
C THR A 53 -19.92 -16.30 10.54
N SER A 54 -18.93 -15.39 10.44
CA SER A 54 -18.61 -14.70 9.20
C SER A 54 -17.71 -15.52 8.25
N GLY A 55 -17.03 -16.54 8.76
CA GLY A 55 -16.17 -17.44 7.97
C GLY A 55 -16.93 -18.61 7.35
N GLU A 56 -16.26 -19.36 6.46
CA GLU A 56 -16.82 -20.59 5.88
C GLU A 56 -17.10 -21.69 6.93
N LYS A 57 -16.32 -21.68 8.02
CA LYS A 57 -16.50 -22.58 9.16
C LYS A 57 -16.77 -21.76 10.42
N PRO A 58 -17.81 -22.10 11.21
CA PRO A 58 -18.05 -21.46 12.48
C PRO A 58 -16.85 -21.61 13.41
N MET A 59 -16.49 -20.52 14.10
CA MET A 59 -15.43 -20.52 15.11
C MET A 59 -16.05 -20.69 16.50
N THR A 60 -15.30 -21.29 17.43
CA THR A 60 -15.64 -21.26 18.85
C THR A 60 -15.51 -19.83 19.40
N GLU A 61 -16.14 -19.57 20.54
CA GLU A 61 -16.05 -18.26 21.20
C GLU A 61 -14.59 -17.89 21.55
N GLN A 62 -13.80 -18.88 21.97
CA GLN A 62 -12.38 -18.68 22.28
C GLN A 62 -11.57 -18.32 21.03
N GLU A 63 -11.72 -19.08 19.94
CA GLU A 63 -11.03 -18.80 18.68
C GLU A 63 -11.42 -17.43 18.12
N ALA A 64 -12.69 -17.04 18.23
CA ALA A 64 -13.15 -15.74 17.79
C ALA A 64 -12.63 -14.59 18.66
N ALA A 65 -12.48 -14.80 19.97
CA ALA A 65 -11.90 -13.81 20.88
C ALA A 65 -10.40 -13.60 20.59
N GLU A 66 -9.66 -14.69 20.33
CA GLU A 66 -8.26 -14.64 19.92
C GLU A 66 -8.09 -13.94 18.55
N ALA A 67 -8.94 -14.28 17.56
CA ALA A 67 -8.93 -13.63 16.25
C ALA A 67 -9.26 -12.14 16.33
N TYR A 68 -10.22 -11.75 17.18
CA TYR A 68 -10.53 -10.34 17.42
C TYR A 68 -9.33 -9.60 18.03
N ALA A 69 -8.70 -10.16 19.08
CA ALA A 69 -7.55 -9.55 19.73
C ALA A 69 -6.38 -9.36 18.75
N GLN A 70 -6.14 -10.32 17.85
CA GLN A 70 -5.10 -10.21 16.82
C GLN A 70 -5.42 -9.19 15.72
N SER A 71 -6.71 -9.00 15.40
CA SER A 71 -7.15 -8.11 14.32
C SER A 71 -7.51 -6.69 14.79
N GLU A 72 -7.64 -6.45 16.09
CA GLU A 72 -8.15 -5.17 16.62
C GLU A 72 -7.34 -3.97 16.11
N LYS A 73 -6.00 -4.03 16.16
CA LYS A 73 -5.14 -2.93 15.68
C LYS A 73 -5.39 -2.64 14.19
N ALA A 74 -5.46 -3.69 13.36
CA ALA A 74 -5.71 -3.56 11.93
C ALA A 74 -7.12 -3.00 11.65
N LEU A 75 -8.14 -3.49 12.36
CA LEU A 75 -9.52 -3.03 12.20
C LEU A 75 -9.67 -1.55 12.60
N ARG A 76 -9.00 -1.12 13.68
CA ARG A 76 -8.96 0.29 14.07
C ARG A 76 -8.37 1.15 12.97
N PHE A 77 -7.23 0.73 12.42
CA PHE A 77 -6.59 1.47 11.36
C PHE A 77 -7.46 1.54 10.10
N GLN A 78 -8.07 0.43 9.69
CA GLN A 78 -8.96 0.39 8.54
C GLN A 78 -10.14 1.39 8.68
N LEU A 79 -10.68 1.56 9.88
CA LEU A 79 -11.73 2.55 10.14
C LEU A 79 -11.20 4.00 10.08
N ILE A 80 -10.02 4.25 10.61
CA ILE A 80 -9.36 5.57 10.53
C ILE A 80 -9.05 5.90 9.06
N GLU A 81 -8.43 4.97 8.35
CA GLU A 81 -8.10 5.06 6.92
C GLU A 81 -9.37 5.33 6.10
N GLY A 82 -10.44 4.54 6.30
CA GLY A 82 -11.72 4.75 5.65
C GLY A 82 -12.29 6.16 5.90
N LYS A 83 -12.14 6.70 7.12
CA LYS A 83 -12.57 8.07 7.42
C LYS A 83 -11.72 9.12 6.73
N ILE A 84 -10.41 8.89 6.59
CA ILE A 84 -9.50 9.78 5.86
C ILE A 84 -9.87 9.78 4.38
N ILE A 85 -10.07 8.61 3.78
CA ILE A 85 -10.49 8.44 2.38
C ILE A 85 -11.80 9.19 2.13
N GLU A 86 -12.81 8.96 2.97
CA GLU A 86 -14.13 9.61 2.86
C GLU A 86 -14.01 11.14 2.98
N LYS A 87 -13.32 11.63 4.02
CA LYS A 87 -13.21 13.07 4.31
C LYS A 87 -12.47 13.84 3.22
N ASN A 88 -11.49 13.22 2.58
CA ASN A 88 -10.70 13.82 1.51
C ASN A 88 -11.24 13.47 0.11
N ASN A 89 -12.38 12.76 0.04
CA ASN A 89 -13.00 12.32 -1.20
C ASN A 89 -12.01 11.58 -2.12
N LEU A 90 -11.14 10.75 -1.53
CA LEU A 90 -10.20 9.94 -2.30
C LEU A 90 -10.99 8.83 -3.00
N GLN A 91 -10.80 8.75 -4.31
CA GLN A 91 -11.47 7.76 -5.15
C GLN A 91 -10.46 7.24 -6.18
N VAL A 92 -10.55 5.95 -6.50
CA VAL A 92 -9.82 5.36 -7.61
C VAL A 92 -10.71 5.44 -8.84
N LYS A 93 -10.35 6.28 -9.81
CA LYS A 93 -11.07 6.35 -11.08
C LYS A 93 -10.58 5.25 -12.01
N PHE A 94 -11.48 4.77 -12.88
CA PHE A 94 -11.16 3.70 -13.82
C PHE A 94 -9.95 4.02 -14.71
N GLU A 95 -9.88 5.24 -15.27
CA GLU A 95 -8.75 5.64 -16.11
C GLU A 95 -7.42 5.68 -15.33
N GLU A 96 -7.44 6.16 -14.09
CA GLU A 96 -6.26 6.16 -13.23
C GLU A 96 -5.81 4.74 -12.90
N LEU A 97 -6.75 3.84 -12.60
CA LEU A 97 -6.49 2.44 -12.33
C LEU A 97 -5.93 1.73 -13.58
N LYS A 98 -6.41 2.09 -14.76
CA LYS A 98 -5.93 1.55 -16.04
C LYS A 98 -4.49 1.99 -16.33
N ASP A 99 -4.20 3.28 -16.17
CA ASP A 99 -2.84 3.79 -16.33
C ASP A 99 -1.90 3.18 -15.29
N PHE A 100 -2.37 3.03 -14.06
CA PHE A 100 -1.63 2.33 -13.01
C PHE A 100 -1.33 0.88 -13.38
N ALA A 101 -2.35 0.13 -13.85
CA ALA A 101 -2.18 -1.25 -14.28
C ALA A 101 -1.14 -1.37 -15.41
N LYS A 102 -1.16 -0.48 -16.40
CA LYS A 102 -0.16 -0.46 -17.49
C LYS A 102 1.26 -0.25 -16.97
N LYS A 103 1.46 0.71 -16.05
CA LYS A 103 2.77 0.94 -15.41
C LYS A 103 3.23 -0.28 -14.62
N TYR A 104 2.34 -0.89 -13.85
CA TYR A 104 2.61 -2.11 -13.10
C TYR A 104 3.03 -3.27 -14.03
N ILE A 105 2.31 -3.48 -15.13
CA ILE A 105 2.64 -4.50 -16.14
C ILE A 105 4.02 -4.22 -16.76
N ALA A 106 4.29 -2.98 -17.14
CA ALA A 106 5.58 -2.61 -17.72
C ALA A 106 6.75 -2.88 -16.75
N GLN A 107 6.56 -2.58 -15.46
CA GLN A 107 7.54 -2.89 -14.41
C GLN A 107 7.72 -4.41 -14.22
N GLN A 108 6.65 -5.19 -14.29
CA GLN A 108 6.73 -6.67 -14.23
C GLN A 108 7.47 -7.22 -15.45
N MET A 109 7.16 -6.75 -16.65
CA MET A 109 7.82 -7.16 -17.89
C MET A 109 9.32 -6.82 -17.87
N ALA A 110 9.68 -5.64 -17.36
CA ALA A 110 11.07 -5.23 -17.21
C ALA A 110 11.88 -6.17 -16.30
N GLN A 111 11.28 -6.69 -15.22
CA GLN A 111 11.91 -7.69 -14.34
C GLN A 111 12.22 -9.01 -15.07
N TYR A 112 11.44 -9.35 -16.10
CA TYR A 112 11.68 -10.52 -16.97
C TYR A 112 12.52 -10.16 -18.22
N GLY A 113 13.13 -8.97 -18.27
CA GLY A 113 14.02 -8.54 -19.35
C GLY A 113 13.32 -7.91 -20.56
N GLN A 114 12.00 -7.71 -20.50
CA GLN A 114 11.22 -7.03 -21.53
C GLN A 114 11.11 -5.53 -21.23
N LEU A 115 12.15 -4.77 -21.58
CA LEU A 115 12.31 -3.37 -21.16
C LEU A 115 11.44 -2.37 -21.94
N ASN A 116 10.96 -2.71 -23.13
CA ASN A 116 10.19 -1.80 -24.00
C ASN A 116 8.94 -2.51 -24.57
N PRO A 117 7.94 -2.81 -23.73
CA PRO A 117 6.67 -3.34 -24.21
C PRO A 117 5.95 -2.32 -25.08
N LYS A 118 5.22 -2.79 -26.09
CA LYS A 118 4.41 -1.90 -26.95
C LYS A 118 3.17 -1.44 -26.19
N GLU A 119 2.72 -0.21 -26.43
CA GLU A 119 1.52 0.34 -25.77
C GLU A 119 0.28 -0.55 -26.00
N GLU A 120 0.11 -1.07 -27.22
CA GLU A 120 -0.99 -1.98 -27.58
C GLU A 120 -0.98 -3.27 -26.76
N GLU A 121 0.21 -3.78 -26.42
CA GLU A 121 0.38 -4.97 -25.59
C GLU A 121 0.02 -4.67 -24.13
N LEU A 122 0.50 -3.54 -23.60
CA LEU A 122 0.16 -3.07 -22.26
C LEU A 122 -1.35 -2.85 -22.10
N GLU A 123 -1.99 -2.21 -23.08
CA GLU A 123 -3.43 -1.99 -23.14
C GLU A 123 -4.22 -3.30 -23.12
N SER A 124 -3.81 -4.28 -23.93
CA SER A 124 -4.46 -5.59 -23.98
C SER A 124 -4.35 -6.35 -22.66
N ILE A 125 -3.16 -6.37 -22.05
CA ILE A 125 -2.93 -7.04 -20.77
C ILE A 125 -3.69 -6.31 -19.65
N ALA A 126 -3.65 -4.97 -19.62
CA ALA A 126 -4.37 -4.18 -18.63
C ALA A 126 -5.88 -4.44 -18.70
N ALA A 127 -6.48 -4.46 -19.89
CA ALA A 127 -7.89 -4.78 -20.06
C ALA A 127 -8.25 -6.18 -19.51
N ARG A 128 -7.38 -7.18 -19.71
CA ARG A 128 -7.58 -8.53 -19.16
C ARG A 128 -7.51 -8.55 -17.63
N ILE A 129 -6.53 -7.86 -17.05
CA ILE A 129 -6.36 -7.76 -15.59
C ILE A 129 -7.56 -7.04 -14.97
N LEU A 130 -8.00 -5.93 -15.58
CA LEU A 130 -9.17 -5.17 -15.12
C LEU A 130 -10.50 -5.91 -15.32
N GLY A 131 -10.50 -6.98 -16.13
CA GLY A 131 -11.63 -7.93 -16.22
C GLY A 131 -11.70 -8.91 -15.04
N ASN A 132 -10.67 -9.00 -14.21
CA ASN A 132 -10.62 -9.85 -13.02
C ASN A 132 -10.87 -9.01 -11.75
N GLN A 133 -11.96 -9.30 -11.03
CA GLN A 133 -12.36 -8.55 -9.84
C GLN A 133 -11.31 -8.57 -8.72
N ASP A 134 -10.61 -9.69 -8.52
CA ASP A 134 -9.59 -9.80 -7.48
C ASP A 134 -8.38 -8.93 -7.80
N GLU A 135 -7.96 -8.89 -9.07
CA GLU A 135 -6.88 -8.03 -9.51
C GLU A 135 -7.27 -6.54 -9.50
N VAL A 136 -8.51 -6.22 -9.91
CA VAL A 136 -9.04 -4.86 -9.81
C VAL A 136 -8.97 -4.38 -8.36
N LYS A 137 -9.42 -5.20 -7.41
CA LYS A 137 -9.36 -4.88 -5.99
C LYS A 137 -7.91 -4.65 -5.54
N ARG A 138 -7.01 -5.61 -5.83
CA ARG A 138 -5.60 -5.52 -5.45
C ARG A 138 -4.92 -4.26 -5.99
N LEU A 139 -5.10 -3.94 -7.28
CA LEU A 139 -4.51 -2.76 -7.90
C LEU A 139 -5.16 -1.46 -7.41
N SER A 140 -6.46 -1.48 -7.10
CA SER A 140 -7.15 -0.33 -6.51
C SER A 140 -6.64 -0.03 -5.11
N ASP A 141 -6.42 -1.06 -4.29
CA ASP A 141 -5.88 -0.91 -2.94
C ASP A 141 -4.44 -0.34 -3.00
N GLN A 142 -3.62 -0.84 -3.92
CA GLN A 142 -2.25 -0.33 -4.12
C GLN A 142 -2.26 1.15 -4.59
N LEU A 143 -3.10 1.50 -5.55
CA LEU A 143 -3.25 2.88 -6.01
C LEU A 143 -3.82 3.80 -4.93
N MET A 144 -4.73 3.31 -4.08
CA MET A 144 -5.23 4.06 -2.94
C MET A 144 -4.12 4.33 -1.92
N SER A 145 -3.25 3.36 -1.67
CA SER A 145 -2.07 3.55 -0.80
C SER A 145 -1.15 4.65 -1.32
N GLU A 146 -0.87 4.69 -2.63
CA GLU A 146 -0.10 5.79 -3.24
C GLU A 146 -0.77 7.16 -3.06
N LYS A 147 -2.10 7.21 -3.22
CA LYS A 147 -2.88 8.44 -2.98
C LYS A 147 -2.85 8.88 -1.51
N LEU A 148 -2.91 7.94 -0.58
CA LEU A 148 -2.79 8.23 0.86
C LEU A 148 -1.41 8.75 1.21
N VAL A 149 -0.33 8.15 0.69
CA VAL A 149 1.03 8.66 0.89
C VAL A 149 1.16 10.09 0.35
N ALA A 150 0.63 10.36 -0.84
CA ALA A 150 0.62 11.71 -1.41
C ALA A 150 -0.14 12.69 -0.50
N LEU A 151 -1.32 12.31 -0.02
CA LEU A 151 -2.09 13.11 0.93
C LEU A 151 -1.30 13.36 2.23
N PHE A 152 -0.63 12.35 2.78
CA PHE A 152 0.16 12.49 4.00
C PHE A 152 1.34 13.44 3.81
N LYS A 153 2.00 13.40 2.65
CA LYS A 153 3.08 14.35 2.31
C LYS A 153 2.60 15.79 2.26
N GLU A 154 1.36 16.03 1.87
CA GLU A 154 0.76 17.37 1.82
C GLU A 154 0.18 17.82 3.16
N ALA A 155 -0.48 16.93 3.89
CA ALA A 155 -1.26 17.25 5.08
C ALA A 155 -0.48 17.15 6.39
N CYS A 156 0.56 16.31 6.45
CA CYS A 156 1.36 16.11 7.67
C CYS A 156 2.53 17.10 7.73
N HIS A 157 2.87 17.55 8.93
CA HIS A 157 4.07 18.35 9.17
C HIS A 157 5.32 17.47 9.19
N LEU A 158 5.77 17.04 8.01
CA LEU A 158 6.94 16.17 7.87
C LEU A 158 8.25 16.92 8.11
N LYS A 159 9.19 16.25 8.78
CA LYS A 159 10.55 16.76 8.99
C LYS A 159 11.53 15.93 8.17
N ALA A 160 12.22 16.57 7.23
CA ALA A 160 13.30 15.93 6.49
C ALA A 160 14.44 15.57 7.46
N LYS A 161 14.90 14.32 7.40
CA LYS A 161 16.00 13.80 8.21
C LYS A 161 17.04 13.20 7.28
N GLU A 162 18.26 13.73 7.34
CA GLU A 162 19.38 13.16 6.60
C GLU A 162 19.92 11.93 7.35
N VAL A 163 20.06 10.82 6.62
CA VAL A 163 20.51 9.53 7.16
C VAL A 163 21.57 8.91 6.26
N THR A 164 22.48 8.15 6.85
CA THR A 164 23.38 7.28 6.08
C THR A 164 22.62 6.05 5.58
N TYR A 165 23.16 5.36 4.58
CA TYR A 165 22.57 4.11 4.07
C TYR A 165 22.30 3.08 5.18
N ASP A 166 23.29 2.82 6.05
CA ASP A 166 23.13 1.85 7.15
C ASP A 166 22.01 2.24 8.11
N LYS A 167 21.84 3.54 8.40
CA LYS A 167 20.76 4.05 9.25
C LYS A 167 19.41 3.96 8.55
N PHE A 168 19.37 4.22 7.25
CA PHE A 168 18.16 4.06 6.46
C PHE A 168 17.67 2.61 6.49
N ILE A 169 18.58 1.64 6.28
CA ILE A 169 18.23 0.22 6.36
C ILE A 169 17.76 -0.15 7.78
N ALA A 170 18.43 0.34 8.81
CA ALA A 170 18.01 0.11 10.18
C ALA A 170 16.59 0.65 10.45
N GLU A 171 16.29 1.89 10.03
CA GLU A 171 14.99 2.54 10.31
C GLU A 171 13.85 2.04 9.42
N ALA A 172 14.13 1.71 8.15
CA ALA A 172 13.12 1.22 7.21
C ALA A 172 12.71 -0.24 7.47
N TYR A 173 13.61 -1.05 8.06
CA TYR A 173 13.42 -2.50 8.22
C TYR A 173 13.47 -3.00 9.67
N SER A 174 13.65 -2.14 10.67
CA SER A 174 13.47 -2.54 12.07
C SER A 174 11.99 -2.77 12.36
N ALA A 175 11.62 -4.06 12.46
CA ALA A 175 10.31 -4.52 12.94
C ALA A 175 10.16 -4.33 14.46
#